data_AF-A0A7S1UNT0-F1
#
_entry.id   AF-A0A7S1UNT0-F1
#
_cell.length_a   1.000
_cell.length_b   1.000
_cell.length_c   1.000
_cell.angle_alpha   90.00
_cell.angle_beta   90.00
_cell.angle_gamma   90.00
#
_symmetry.space_group_name_H-M   'P 1'
#
loop_
_entity.id
_entity.type
_entity.pdbx_description
1 polymer ?
#
loop_
_entity_poly.entity_id
_entity_poly.type
_entity_poly.pdbx_seq_one_letter_code
_entity_poly.pdbx_strand_id
1 'polypeptide(L)'
;SILATIQSSGLVPSKSFGSIVCVSVLERTSNSKARVLSMQSCTAIVEEFGLSGIGKKGVVLTAKVLSEESLADVRTASLDLLEMVLSKMNGDVDRLARICGSSNLSDKARSLLEERWSRRSAPAGLKRSQSKRGKNMIPSPRSKIS
;
A
#
# COMPACT_ATOMS: atom_id res chain seq x y z
N SER A 1 7.56 -12.37 15.36
CA SER A 1 8.25 -11.24 14.68
C SER A 1 8.99 -10.43 15.73
N ILE A 2 10.22 -9.98 15.46
CA ILE A 2 10.98 -9.09 16.36
C ILE A 2 10.13 -7.85 16.74
N LEU A 3 9.28 -7.37 15.83
CA LEU A 3 8.39 -6.24 16.09
C LEU A 3 7.37 -6.52 17.19
N ALA A 4 6.78 -7.71 17.22
CA ALA A 4 5.83 -8.10 18.27
C ALA A 4 6.52 -8.21 19.64
N THR A 5 7.77 -8.68 19.66
CA THR A 5 8.57 -8.79 20.89
C THR A 5 8.98 -7.43 21.44
N ILE A 6 9.26 -6.45 20.58
CA ILE A 6 9.58 -5.08 21.03
C ILE A 6 8.31 -4.35 21.48
N GLN A 7 7.16 -4.58 20.84
CA GLN A 7 5.88 -4.05 21.32
C GLN A 7 5.48 -4.61 22.69
N SER A 8 5.72 -5.91 22.94
CA SER A 8 5.35 -6.55 24.21
C SER A 8 6.24 -6.17 25.40
N SER A 9 7.42 -5.59 25.15
CA SER A 9 8.41 -5.29 26.19
C SER A 9 8.31 -3.87 26.75
N GLY A 10 7.44 -3.00 26.20
CA GLY A 10 7.22 -1.64 26.71
C GLY A 10 8.44 -0.72 26.64
N LEU A 11 9.51 -1.14 25.94
CA LEU A 11 10.82 -0.49 25.92
C LEU A 11 10.85 0.81 25.11
N VAL A 12 9.83 1.09 24.30
CA VAL A 12 9.76 2.31 23.49
C VAL A 12 8.37 2.92 23.61
N PRO A 13 8.23 4.24 23.81
CA PRO A 13 6.94 4.89 23.86
C PRO A 13 6.12 4.55 22.62
N SER A 14 4.91 4.01 22.80
CA SER A 14 4.07 3.43 21.74
C SER A 14 3.87 4.39 20.56
N LYS A 15 3.81 5.70 20.86
CA LYS A 15 3.63 6.78 19.87
C LYS A 15 4.84 7.05 18.97
N SER A 16 6.08 6.85 19.45
CA SER A 16 7.31 7.11 18.69
C SER A 16 7.91 5.84 18.11
N PHE A 17 7.63 4.70 18.73
CA PHE A 17 8.12 3.40 18.32
C PHE A 17 7.74 3.08 16.86
N GLY A 18 6.48 3.31 16.50
CA GLY A 18 5.99 3.08 15.15
C GLY A 18 6.83 3.81 14.10
N SER A 19 7.11 5.10 14.32
CA SER A 19 7.83 5.92 13.34
C SER A 19 9.29 5.49 13.18
N ILE A 20 9.98 5.18 14.30
CA ILE A 20 11.37 4.73 14.30
C ILE A 20 11.49 3.38 13.62
N VAL A 21 10.59 2.46 13.94
CA VAL A 21 10.53 1.13 13.33
C VAL A 21 10.24 1.24 11.85
N CYS A 22 9.19 1.97 11.46
CA CYS A 22 8.83 2.11 10.05
C CYS A 22 9.98 2.70 9.24
N VAL A 23 10.60 3.77 9.71
CA VAL A 23 11.78 4.35 9.04
C VAL A 23 12.92 3.34 8.96
N SER A 24 13.30 2.71 10.08
CA SER A 24 14.46 1.80 10.12
C SER A 24 14.27 0.58 9.21
N VAL A 25 13.06 0.06 9.16
CA VAL A 25 12.74 -1.12 8.36
C VAL A 25 12.66 -0.75 6.87
N LEU A 26 12.09 0.41 6.53
CA LEU A 26 12.07 0.92 5.16
C LEU A 26 13.47 1.20 4.61
N GLU A 27 14.38 1.75 5.43
CA GLU A 27 15.74 2.08 5.01
C GLU A 27 16.64 0.84 4.83
N ARG A 28 16.50 -0.19 5.68
CA ARG A 28 17.46 -1.30 5.74
C ARG A 28 17.07 -2.53 4.93
N THR A 29 15.82 -2.62 4.47
CA THR A 29 15.33 -3.84 3.85
C THR A 29 15.61 -3.87 2.35
N SER A 30 16.55 -4.71 1.92
CA SER A 30 16.87 -4.96 0.50
C SER A 30 16.05 -6.09 -0.13
N ASN A 31 15.48 -6.99 0.68
CA ASN A 31 14.68 -8.13 0.21
C ASN A 31 13.22 -7.71 -0.05
N SER A 32 12.70 -7.99 -1.24
CA SER A 32 11.35 -7.59 -1.67
C SER A 32 10.22 -8.15 -0.78
N LYS A 33 10.30 -9.43 -0.37
CA LYS A 33 9.30 -10.03 0.54
C LYS A 33 9.32 -9.36 1.91
N ALA A 34 10.52 -9.10 2.43
CA ALA A 34 10.65 -8.38 3.68
C ALA A 34 10.11 -6.95 3.58
N ARG A 35 10.31 -6.25 2.45
CA ARG A 35 9.70 -4.92 2.21
C ARG A 35 8.18 -4.98 2.28
N VAL A 36 7.55 -5.96 1.63
CA VAL A 36 6.08 -6.13 1.68
C VAL A 36 5.59 -6.30 3.13
N LEU A 37 6.19 -7.22 3.88
CA LEU A 37 5.83 -7.46 5.28
C LEU A 37 6.03 -6.22 6.17
N SER A 38 7.06 -5.44 5.85
CA SER A 38 7.38 -4.21 6.55
C SER A 38 6.34 -3.13 6.29
N MET A 39 5.95 -2.93 5.03
CA MET A 39 4.88 -2.01 4.64
C MET A 39 3.57 -2.40 5.33
N GLN A 40 3.21 -3.69 5.34
CA GLN A 40 2.02 -4.19 6.02
C GLN A 40 2.05 -3.92 7.53
N SER A 41 3.21 -4.12 8.18
CA SER A 41 3.38 -3.81 9.60
C SER A 41 3.20 -2.31 9.86
N CYS A 42 3.75 -1.45 8.99
CA CYS A 42 3.55 -0.02 9.07
C CYS A 42 2.10 0.39 8.84
N THR A 43 1.37 -0.29 7.96
CA THR A 43 -0.05 -0.04 7.75
C THR A 43 -0.84 -0.28 9.03
N ALA A 44 -0.60 -1.40 9.72
CA ALA A 44 -1.24 -1.71 11.00
C ALA A 44 -0.92 -0.65 12.07
N ILE A 45 0.34 -0.19 12.13
CA ILE A 45 0.76 0.88 13.05
C ILE A 45 0.05 2.21 12.75
N VAL A 46 -0.11 2.59 11.48
CA VAL A 46 -0.83 3.81 11.10
C VAL A 46 -2.33 3.67 11.35
N GLU A 47 -2.89 2.47 11.17
CA GLU A 47 -4.28 2.19 11.48
C GLU A 47 -4.58 2.45 12.96
N GLU A 48 -3.73 1.95 13.85
CA GLU A 48 -3.84 2.05 15.32
C GLU A 48 -3.46 3.44 15.86
N PHE A 49 -2.31 3.99 15.46
CA PHE A 49 -1.73 5.21 16.04
C PHE A 49 -1.85 6.45 15.15
N GLY A 50 -2.51 6.34 13.99
CA GLY A 50 -2.66 7.43 13.04
C GLY A 50 -1.34 7.89 12.42
N LEU A 51 -1.28 9.16 11.99
CA LEU A 51 -0.11 9.72 11.31
C LEU A 51 1.15 9.76 12.19
N SER A 52 1.00 9.84 13.51
CA SER A 52 2.14 9.71 14.44
C SER A 52 2.82 8.35 14.37
N GLY A 53 2.09 7.30 13.99
CA GLY A 53 2.60 5.94 13.89
C GLY A 53 3.67 5.76 12.82
N ILE A 54 3.68 6.56 11.76
CA ILE A 54 4.70 6.50 10.69
C ILE A 54 5.63 7.71 10.69
N GLY A 55 5.13 8.87 11.14
CA GLY A 55 5.85 10.13 11.11
C GLY A 55 6.14 10.64 9.69
N LYS A 56 6.58 11.90 9.58
CA LYS A 56 6.85 12.54 8.29
C LYS A 56 7.90 11.79 7.47
N LYS A 57 9.00 11.37 8.11
CA LYS A 57 10.10 10.67 7.41
C LYS A 57 9.64 9.33 6.84
N GLY A 58 8.82 8.57 7.56
CA GLY A 58 8.27 7.31 7.06
C GLY A 58 7.39 7.52 5.83
N VAL A 59 6.52 8.53 5.85
CA VAL A 59 5.68 8.89 4.68
C VAL A 59 6.54 9.22 3.45
N VAL A 60 7.57 10.05 3.63
CA VAL A 60 8.49 10.44 2.54
C VAL A 60 9.21 9.21 1.97
N LEU A 61 9.70 8.31 2.83
CA LEU A 61 10.37 7.09 2.40
C LEU A 61 9.43 6.16 1.64
N THR A 62 8.20 5.95 2.12
CA THR A 62 7.21 5.13 1.41
C THR A 62 6.86 5.72 0.05
N ALA A 63 6.71 7.04 -0.06
CA ALA A 63 6.47 7.72 -1.34
C ALA A 63 7.64 7.54 -2.31
N LYS A 64 8.88 7.62 -1.81
CA LYS A 64 10.08 7.36 -2.59
C LYS A 64 10.12 5.93 -3.10
N VAL A 65 9.88 4.95 -2.21
CA VAL A 65 9.79 3.53 -2.60
C VAL A 65 8.72 3.35 -3.69
N LEU A 66 7.52 3.90 -3.53
CA LEU A 66 6.48 3.81 -4.54
C LEU A 66 6.93 4.36 -5.91
N SER A 67 7.68 5.46 -5.91
CA SER A 67 8.15 6.11 -7.14
C SER A 67 9.24 5.31 -7.87
N GLU A 68 10.08 4.60 -7.13
CA GLU A 68 11.24 3.87 -7.65
C GLU A 68 10.95 2.37 -7.91
N GLU A 69 9.89 1.83 -7.32
CA GLU A 69 9.66 0.38 -7.26
C GLU A 69 9.14 -0.24 -8.57
N SER A 70 9.84 -1.28 -9.02
CA SER A 70 9.48 -2.03 -10.23
C SER A 70 8.62 -3.26 -9.91
N LEU A 71 8.78 -3.86 -8.72
CA LEU A 71 8.06 -5.07 -8.33
C LEU A 71 6.61 -4.76 -7.93
N ALA A 72 5.66 -5.49 -8.53
CA ALA A 72 4.24 -5.23 -8.35
C ALA A 72 3.77 -5.38 -6.88
N ASP A 73 4.30 -6.36 -6.16
CA ASP A 73 3.90 -6.63 -4.77
C ASP A 73 4.35 -5.52 -3.83
N VAL A 74 5.61 -5.07 -3.94
CA VAL A 74 6.16 -3.99 -3.12
C VAL A 74 5.46 -2.67 -3.46
N ARG A 75 5.18 -2.43 -4.73
CA ARG A 75 4.41 -1.26 -5.19
C ARG A 75 3.00 -1.26 -4.60
N THR A 76 2.33 -2.41 -4.62
CA THR A 76 0.98 -2.57 -4.05
C THR A 76 0.99 -2.31 -2.55
N ALA A 77 1.93 -2.92 -1.81
CA ALA A 77 2.05 -2.72 -0.38
C ALA A 77 2.40 -1.26 -0.01
N SER A 78 3.21 -0.58 -0.83
CA SER A 78 3.50 0.85 -0.67
C SER A 78 2.27 1.73 -0.90
N LEU A 79 1.47 1.40 -1.93
CA LEU A 79 0.19 2.05 -2.18
C LEU A 79 -0.78 1.83 -1.02
N ASP A 80 -0.89 0.62 -0.48
CA ASP A 80 -1.78 0.31 0.65
C ASP A 80 -1.45 1.18 1.87
N LEU A 81 -0.15 1.33 2.18
CA LEU A 81 0.31 2.16 3.28
C LEU A 81 0.01 3.65 3.03
N LEU A 82 0.29 4.16 1.83
CA LEU A 82 0.00 5.57 1.49
C LEU A 82 -1.49 5.86 1.42
N GLU A 83 -2.33 4.91 1.02
CA GLU A 83 -3.78 5.02 1.10
C GLU A 83 -4.26 5.08 2.56
N MET A 84 -3.67 4.27 3.45
CA MET A 84 -3.97 4.34 4.87
C MET A 84 -3.59 5.72 5.42
N VAL A 85 -2.43 6.25 5.05
CA VAL A 85 -2.01 7.62 5.39
C VAL A 85 -3.01 8.65 4.86
N LEU A 86 -3.43 8.55 3.59
CA LEU A 86 -4.44 9.44 3.00
C LEU A 86 -5.77 9.38 3.75
N SER A 87 -6.21 8.20 4.19
CA SER A 87 -7.42 8.07 5.00
C SER A 87 -7.34 8.85 6.31
N LYS A 88 -6.17 8.86 6.96
CA LYS A 88 -5.90 9.67 8.16
C LYS A 88 -5.69 11.17 7.84
N MET A 89 -5.57 11.53 6.56
CA MET A 89 -5.50 12.90 6.05
C MET A 89 -6.80 13.36 5.39
N ASN A 90 -7.91 12.62 5.56
CA ASN A 90 -9.20 12.91 4.93
C ASN A 90 -9.15 12.95 3.39
N GLY A 91 -8.25 12.17 2.78
CA GLY A 91 -8.09 12.09 1.33
C GLY A 91 -7.37 13.29 0.70
N ASP A 92 -6.71 14.14 1.48
CA ASP A 92 -5.98 15.31 0.98
C ASP A 92 -4.66 14.91 0.28
N VAL A 93 -4.77 14.55 -1.00
CA VAL A 93 -3.63 14.15 -1.85
C VAL A 93 -2.65 15.31 -2.06
N ASP A 94 -3.13 16.54 -2.17
CA ASP A 94 -2.27 17.71 -2.35
C ASP A 94 -1.40 17.99 -1.12
N ARG A 95 -1.95 17.79 0.08
CA ARG A 95 -1.16 17.85 1.32
C ARG A 95 -0.14 16.72 1.39
N LEU A 96 -0.48 15.51 0.96
CA LEU A 96 0.48 14.41 0.88
C LEU A 96 1.63 14.75 -0.09
N ALA A 97 1.29 15.24 -1.28
CA ALA A 97 2.27 15.65 -2.29
C ALA A 97 3.20 16.77 -1.77
N ARG A 98 2.66 17.77 -1.05
CA ARG A 98 3.46 18.82 -0.40
C ARG A 98 4.40 18.27 0.68
N ILE A 99 3.98 17.28 1.45
CA ILE A 99 4.83 16.65 2.48
C ILE A 99 6.00 15.88 1.84
N CYS A 100 5.72 15.14 0.77
CA CYS A 100 6.72 14.31 0.08
C CYS A 100 7.69 15.13 -0.79
N GLY A 101 7.19 16.20 -1.41
CA GLY A 101 7.92 16.94 -2.44
C GLY A 101 8.03 16.17 -3.75
N SER A 102 8.29 16.89 -4.84
CA SER A 102 8.41 16.32 -6.19
C SER A 102 9.60 15.37 -6.35
N SER A 103 10.61 15.47 -5.50
CA SER A 103 11.79 14.59 -5.52
C SER A 103 11.53 13.19 -4.95
N ASN A 104 10.49 13.01 -4.12
CA ASN A 104 10.19 11.71 -3.50
C ASN A 104 8.87 11.12 -3.99
N LEU A 105 7.92 11.94 -4.43
CA LEU A 105 6.68 11.47 -5.05
C LEU A 105 6.68 11.90 -6.52
N SER A 106 6.98 10.95 -7.42
CA SER A 106 6.89 11.16 -8.86
C SER A 106 5.44 11.40 -9.30
N ASP A 107 5.25 12.10 -10.43
CA ASP A 107 3.91 12.33 -11.01
C ASP A 107 3.18 11.01 -11.28
N LYS A 108 3.90 9.99 -11.76
CA LYS A 108 3.36 8.64 -11.97
C LYS A 108 2.85 8.02 -10.67
N ALA A 109 3.63 8.10 -9.59
CA ALA A 109 3.22 7.57 -8.28
C ALA A 109 2.02 8.35 -7.71
N ARG A 110 2.01 9.67 -7.89
CA ARG A 110 0.87 10.53 -7.53
C ARG A 110 -0.39 10.12 -8.29
N SER A 111 -0.33 9.97 -9.62
CA SER A 111 -1.48 9.53 -10.41
C SER A 111 -2.01 8.16 -9.99
N LEU A 112 -1.12 7.21 -9.64
CA LEU A 112 -1.54 5.92 -9.11
C LEU A 112 -2.34 6.06 -7.80
N LEU A 113 -1.92 6.93 -6.89
CA LEU A 113 -2.63 7.21 -5.64
C LEU A 113 -3.99 7.86 -5.91
N GLU A 114 -4.05 8.88 -6.77
CA GLU A 114 -5.28 9.60 -7.12
C GLU A 114 -6.30 8.66 -7.76
N GLU A 115 -5.87 7.83 -8.71
CA GLU A 115 -6.73 6.88 -9.41
C GLU A 115 -7.27 5.81 -8.45
N ARG A 116 -6.43 5.32 -7.53
CA ARG A 116 -6.81 4.31 -6.54
C ARG A 116 -7.75 4.87 -5.47
N TRP A 117 -7.48 6.08 -4.99
CA TRP A 117 -8.32 6.80 -4.03
C TRP A 117 -9.70 7.11 -4.63
N SER A 118 -9.74 7.63 -5.87
CA SER A 118 -10.98 7.95 -6.57
C SER A 118 -11.88 6.72 -6.76
N ARG A 119 -11.29 5.56 -7.09
CA ARG A 119 -12.03 4.29 -7.19
C ARG A 119 -12.65 3.83 -5.87
N ARG A 120 -12.05 4.19 -4.74
CA ARG A 120 -12.52 3.84 -3.40
C ARG A 120 -13.63 4.77 -2.93
N SER A 121 -13.58 6.05 -3.31
CA SER A 121 -14.58 7.07 -2.98
C SER A 121 -15.79 7.07 -3.91
N ALA A 122 -15.74 6.38 -5.05
CA ALA A 122 -16.88 6.24 -5.93
C ALA A 122 -18.03 5.47 -5.22
N PRO A 123 -19.29 5.94 -5.32
CA PRO A 123 -20.43 5.18 -4.83
C PRO A 123 -20.44 3.79 -5.48
N ALA A 124 -20.79 2.76 -4.72
CA ALA A 124 -20.65 1.34 -5.04
C ALA A 124 -21.44 0.80 -6.27
N GLY A 125 -21.82 1.66 -7.21
CA GLY A 125 -22.62 1.36 -8.40
C GLY A 125 -21.83 1.02 -9.68
N LEU A 126 -20.50 1.13 -9.70
CA LEU A 126 -19.67 0.74 -10.85
C LEU A 126 -18.75 -0.43 -10.50
N LYS A 127 -19.35 -1.56 -10.13
CA LYS A 127 -18.64 -2.85 -10.17
C LYS A 127 -18.32 -3.17 -11.63
N ARG A 128 -17.03 -3.13 -11.95
CA ARG A 128 -16.33 -3.76 -13.10
C ARG A 128 -17.20 -4.75 -13.89
N SER A 129 -17.74 -4.30 -15.01
CA SER A 129 -18.09 -5.16 -16.14
C SER A 129 -16.89 -5.21 -17.09
N GLN A 130 -15.98 -6.15 -16.86
CA GLN A 130 -15.02 -6.65 -17.85
C GLN A 130 -14.65 -8.07 -17.41
N SER A 131 -14.62 -9.10 -18.24
CA SER A 131 -15.12 -9.36 -19.58
C SER A 131 -15.03 -10.87 -19.70
N LYS A 132 -16.14 -11.53 -20.05
CA LYS A 132 -16.16 -12.97 -20.37
C LYS A 132 -15.28 -13.20 -21.60
N ARG A 133 -14.09 -13.78 -21.43
CA ARG A 133 -13.37 -14.47 -22.53
C ARG A 133 -12.68 -15.72 -21.99
N GLY A 134 -13.32 -16.84 -22.25
CA GLY A 134 -12.87 -18.19 -21.91
C GLY A 134 -13.97 -19.19 -22.26
N LYS A 135 -14.38 -19.21 -23.54
CA LYS A 135 -15.27 -20.26 -24.08
C LYS A 135 -14.49 -21.58 -24.08
N ASN A 136 -14.65 -22.39 -23.04
CA ASN A 136 -14.37 -23.82 -23.13
C ASN A 136 -15.52 -24.48 -23.89
N MET A 137 -15.34 -24.62 -25.21
CA MET A 137 -16.18 -25.46 -26.06
C MET A 137 -15.70 -26.91 -25.88
N ILE A 138 -16.47 -27.71 -25.16
CA ILE A 138 -16.38 -29.17 -25.17
C ILE A 138 -17.29 -29.63 -26.32
N PRO A 139 -16.81 -30.32 -27.37
CA PRO A 139 -17.69 -30.93 -28.36
C PRO A 139 -18.30 -32.20 -27.77
N SER A 140 -19.63 -32.25 -27.71
CA SER A 140 -20.39 -33.46 -27.35
C SER A 140 -20.44 -34.43 -28.55
N PRO A 141 -20.24 -35.75 -28.35
CA PRO A 141 -20.24 -36.72 -29.45
C PRO A 141 -21.67 -36.99 -29.96
N ARG A 142 -21.83 -36.86 -31.28
CA ARG A 142 -23.07 -37.15 -32.01
C ARG A 142 -23.17 -38.67 -32.23
N SER A 143 -24.13 -39.31 -31.55
CA SER A 143 -24.63 -40.64 -31.91
C SER A 143 -25.24 -40.59 -33.31
N LYS A 144 -24.71 -41.38 -34.25
CA LYS A 144 -25.40 -41.73 -35.50
C LYS A 144 -25.91 -43.16 -35.40
N ILE A 145 -27.22 -43.24 -35.51
CA ILE A 145 -28.02 -44.42 -35.84
C ILE A 145 -27.80 -44.71 -37.32
N SER A 146 -27.38 -45.94 -37.63
CA SER A 146 -27.77 -46.75 -38.80
C SER A 146 -27.35 -48.17 -38.54
#